data_AF-A0A1J4JBP7-F1
#
_entry.id   AF-A0A1J4JBP7-F1
#
_cell.length_a   1.000
_cell.length_b   1.000
_cell.length_c   1.000
_cell.angle_alpha   90.00
_cell.angle_beta   90.00
_cell.angle_gamma   90.00
#
_symmetry.space_group_name_H-M   'P 1'
#
loop_
_entity.id
_entity.type
_entity.pdbx_description
1 polymer ?
#
loop_
_entity_poly.entity_id
_entity_poly.type
_entity_poly.pdbx_seq_one_letter_code
_entity_poly.pdbx_strand_id
1 'polypeptide(L)'
;MQEVKSNQIILDAINTIEKLTNDFPEHRTVIIDRLSRLHSILVNPPTTADPASIENLDPAKTANELERKRVDSRLKGFSVRESAAWKEICKRFGPNLNQTELLSLAEVIAKQANLKVDREAKRRKEVLIKWYEENLTEVMEYLPYVVLQDSEGRNVCGEECEE
;
A
#
# COMPACT_ATOMS: atom_id res chain seq x y z
N MET A 1 -16.31 -21.92 -45.43
CA MET A 1 -17.52 -21.56 -44.64
C MET A 1 -17.20 -21.20 -43.18
N GLN A 2 -16.09 -21.64 -42.59
CA GLN A 2 -15.69 -21.27 -41.21
C GLN A 2 -15.18 -19.81 -41.10
N GLU A 3 -14.44 -19.34 -42.10
CA GLU A 3 -13.80 -18.00 -42.10
C GLU A 3 -14.80 -16.83 -42.05
N VAL A 4 -15.94 -16.98 -42.73
CA VAL A 4 -17.02 -15.97 -42.75
C VAL A 4 -17.70 -15.84 -41.38
N LYS A 5 -17.82 -16.96 -40.63
CA LYS A 5 -18.40 -16.95 -39.29
C LYS A 5 -17.47 -16.28 -38.28
N SER A 6 -16.16 -16.51 -38.40
CA SER A 6 -15.14 -15.85 -37.56
C SER A 6 -15.14 -14.33 -37.77
N ASN A 7 -15.25 -13.87 -39.01
CA ASN A 7 -15.30 -12.43 -39.31
C ASN A 7 -16.54 -11.75 -38.73
N GLN A 8 -17.69 -12.43 -38.75
CA GLN A 8 -18.92 -11.89 -38.17
C GLN A 8 -18.82 -11.75 -36.64
N ILE A 9 -18.21 -12.73 -35.96
CA ILE A 9 -18.01 -12.68 -34.51
C ILE A 9 -17.11 -11.49 -34.11
N ILE A 10 -16.06 -11.23 -34.90
CA ILE A 10 -15.16 -10.10 -34.67
C ILE A 10 -15.89 -8.76 -34.85
N LEU A 11 -16.70 -8.64 -35.91
CA LEU A 11 -17.52 -7.45 -36.16
C LEU A 11 -18.55 -7.21 -35.05
N ASP A 12 -19.23 -8.25 -34.58
CA ASP A 12 -20.21 -8.14 -33.49
C ASP A 12 -19.54 -7.73 -32.16
N ALA A 13 -18.33 -8.23 -31.90
CA ALA A 13 -17.55 -7.85 -30.73
C ALA A 13 -17.11 -6.37 -30.79
N ILE A 14 -16.65 -5.88 -31.95
CA ILE A 14 -16.27 -4.48 -32.15
C ILE A 14 -17.47 -3.56 -31.91
N ASN A 15 -18.62 -3.87 -32.52
CA ASN A 15 -19.85 -3.09 -32.35
C ASN A 15 -20.31 -3.05 -30.89
N THR A 16 -20.16 -4.16 -30.16
CA THR A 16 -20.51 -4.25 -28.74
C THR A 16 -19.58 -3.39 -27.87
N ILE A 17 -18.28 -3.38 -28.16
CA ILE A 17 -17.29 -2.56 -27.46
C ILE A 17 -17.52 -1.07 -27.72
N GLU A 18 -17.83 -0.68 -28.96
CA GLU A 18 -18.16 0.70 -29.30
C GLU A 18 -19.42 1.18 -28.58
N LYS A 19 -20.45 0.34 -28.54
CA LYS A 19 -21.67 0.63 -27.78
C LYS A 19 -21.40 0.84 -26.29
N LEU A 20 -20.64 -0.06 -25.66
CA LEU A 20 -20.27 0.07 -24.25
C LEU A 20 -19.41 1.31 -23.97
N THR A 21 -18.57 1.70 -24.92
CA THR A 21 -17.70 2.89 -24.77
C THR A 21 -18.49 4.19 -24.90
N ASN A 22 -19.59 4.19 -25.67
CA ASN A 22 -20.49 5.33 -25.82
C ASN A 22 -21.49 5.43 -24.67
N ASP A 23 -21.98 4.31 -24.15
CA ASP A 23 -22.93 4.26 -23.04
C ASP A 23 -22.27 4.66 -21.70
N PHE A 24 -20.95 4.48 -21.56
CA PHE A 24 -20.19 4.73 -20.32
C PHE A 24 -18.91 5.56 -20.56
N PRO A 25 -19.02 6.87 -20.82
CA PRO A 25 -17.89 7.73 -21.18
C PRO A 25 -16.83 7.83 -20.05
N GLU A 26 -17.23 7.72 -18.78
CA GLU A 26 -16.35 7.73 -17.62
C GLU A 26 -15.43 6.50 -17.55
N HIS A 27 -15.79 5.41 -18.21
CA HIS A 27 -15.02 4.16 -18.23
C HIS A 27 -14.19 3.99 -19.52
N ARG A 28 -14.31 4.92 -20.47
CA ARG A 28 -13.64 4.88 -21.77
C ARG A 28 -12.13 4.70 -21.66
N THR A 29 -11.47 5.39 -20.72
CA THR A 29 -10.02 5.29 -20.50
C THR A 29 -9.60 3.89 -20.05
N VAL A 30 -10.37 3.27 -19.16
CA VAL A 30 -10.13 1.91 -18.64
C VAL A 30 -10.40 0.86 -19.72
N ILE A 31 -11.45 1.05 -20.52
CA ILE A 31 -11.78 0.15 -21.64
C ILE A 31 -10.65 0.19 -22.68
N ILE A 32 -10.19 1.39 -23.07
CA ILE A 32 -9.10 1.56 -24.04
C ILE A 32 -7.78 0.96 -23.53
N ASP A 33 -7.42 1.17 -22.26
CA ASP A 33 -6.21 0.58 -21.65
C ASP A 33 -6.25 -0.96 -21.70
N ARG A 34 -7.40 -1.56 -21.35
CA ARG A 34 -7.57 -3.02 -21.39
C ARG A 34 -7.50 -3.58 -22.81
N LEU A 35 -8.11 -2.90 -23.79
CA LEU A 35 -8.02 -3.30 -25.20
C LEU A 35 -6.59 -3.21 -25.73
N SER A 36 -5.86 -2.16 -25.35
CA SER A 36 -4.45 -1.98 -25.75
C SER A 36 -3.57 -3.12 -25.21
N ARG A 37 -3.82 -3.56 -23.97
CA ARG A 37 -3.11 -4.71 -23.38
C ARG A 37 -3.45 -6.02 -24.10
N LEU A 38 -4.71 -6.27 -24.40
CA LEU A 38 -5.12 -7.47 -25.16
C LEU A 38 -4.51 -7.49 -26.55
N HIS A 39 -4.50 -6.34 -27.25
CA HIS A 39 -3.85 -6.22 -28.55
C HIS A 39 -2.35 -6.51 -28.47
N SER A 40 -1.67 -6.02 -27.43
CA SER A 40 -0.24 -6.32 -27.19
C SER A 40 0.01 -7.83 -27.02
N ILE A 41 -0.87 -8.54 -26.29
CA ILE A 41 -0.77 -9.99 -26.09
C ILE A 41 -1.02 -10.77 -27.40
N LEU A 42 -1.93 -10.30 -28.25
CA LEU A 42 -2.23 -10.95 -29.53
C LEU A 42 -1.13 -10.72 -30.58
N VAL A 43 -0.54 -9.52 -30.61
CA VAL A 43 0.50 -9.14 -31.58
C VAL A 43 1.85 -9.73 -31.16
N ASN A 44 2.14 -9.72 -29.87
CA ASN A 44 3.34 -10.33 -29.30
C ASN A 44 2.91 -11.43 -28.34
N PRO A 45 2.48 -12.60 -28.85
CA PRO A 45 2.21 -13.73 -27.98
C PRO A 45 3.51 -14.05 -27.24
N PRO A 46 3.50 -14.18 -25.90
CA PRO A 46 4.69 -14.53 -25.15
C PRO A 46 5.18 -15.89 -25.64
N THR A 47 6.19 -15.87 -26.51
CA THR A 47 6.87 -17.06 -27.01
C THR A 47 7.61 -17.67 -25.83
N THR A 48 7.25 -18.93 -25.54
CA THR A 48 7.78 -19.81 -24.50
C THR A 48 7.55 -19.36 -23.06
N ALA A 49 6.37 -19.68 -22.52
CA ALA A 49 6.24 -20.07 -21.12
C ALA A 49 5.62 -21.47 -21.11
N ASP A 50 6.30 -22.40 -20.45
CA ASP A 50 5.86 -23.79 -20.29
C ASP A 50 4.38 -23.87 -19.86
N PRO A 51 3.57 -24.76 -20.48
CA PRO A 51 2.16 -24.93 -20.13
C PRO A 51 1.93 -25.38 -18.68
N ALA A 52 2.98 -25.78 -17.95
CA ALA A 52 2.92 -26.10 -16.53
C ALA A 52 2.84 -24.88 -15.59
N SER A 53 3.06 -23.65 -16.09
CA SER A 53 3.11 -22.45 -15.24
C SER A 53 1.79 -21.66 -15.12
N ILE A 54 0.74 -22.07 -15.83
CA ILE A 54 -0.52 -21.31 -15.91
C ILE A 54 -1.56 -21.75 -14.85
N GLU A 55 -1.40 -22.92 -14.21
CA GLU A 55 -2.42 -23.44 -13.28
C GLU A 55 -2.47 -22.78 -11.89
N ASN A 56 -1.61 -21.81 -11.55
CA ASN A 56 -1.60 -21.26 -10.19
C ASN A 56 -1.26 -19.74 -10.08
N LEU A 57 -1.66 -18.92 -11.05
CA LEU A 57 -1.60 -17.46 -10.89
C LEU A 57 -2.90 -16.93 -10.27
N ASP A 58 -3.00 -17.08 -8.95
CA ASP A 58 -4.02 -16.46 -8.14
C ASP A 58 -3.80 -14.92 -8.18
N PRO A 59 -4.66 -14.11 -8.84
CA PRO A 59 -4.41 -12.68 -9.04
C PRO A 59 -4.27 -11.89 -7.72
N ALA A 60 -4.80 -12.44 -6.62
CA ALA A 60 -4.63 -11.91 -5.28
C ALA A 60 -3.18 -12.04 -4.76
N LYS A 61 -2.42 -13.06 -5.17
CA LYS A 61 -1.01 -13.22 -4.79
C LYS A 61 -0.13 -12.18 -5.50
N THR A 62 -0.37 -11.92 -6.78
CA THR A 62 0.44 -10.97 -7.56
C THR A 62 0.25 -9.51 -7.10
N ALA A 63 -0.96 -9.13 -6.70
CA ALA A 63 -1.23 -7.81 -6.14
C ALA A 63 -0.54 -7.60 -4.77
N ASN A 64 -0.58 -8.61 -3.90
CA ASN A 64 0.10 -8.58 -2.60
C ASN A 64 1.64 -8.54 -2.76
N GLU A 65 2.19 -9.25 -3.76
CA GLU A 65 3.61 -9.24 -4.11
C GLU A 65 4.08 -7.83 -4.53
N LEU A 66 3.29 -7.15 -5.36
CA LEU A 66 3.60 -5.79 -5.80
C LEU A 66 3.48 -4.78 -4.66
N GLU A 67 2.49 -4.94 -3.77
CA GLU A 67 2.35 -4.14 -2.55
C GLU A 67 3.56 -4.32 -1.61
N ARG A 68 4.01 -5.56 -1.40
CA ARG A 68 5.22 -5.85 -0.63
C ARG A 68 6.45 -5.19 -1.25
N LYS A 69 6.68 -5.34 -2.56
CA LYS A 69 7.82 -4.72 -3.25
C LYS A 69 7.85 -3.19 -3.14
N ARG A 70 6.68 -2.53 -3.16
CA ARG A 70 6.59 -1.08 -2.95
C ARG A 70 6.98 -0.67 -1.54
N VAL A 71 6.49 -1.41 -0.54
CA VAL A 71 6.84 -1.17 0.86
C VAL A 71 8.33 -1.43 1.10
N ASP A 72 8.87 -2.54 0.59
CA ASP A 72 10.30 -2.86 0.70
C ASP A 72 11.17 -1.80 0.01
N SER A 73 10.72 -1.27 -1.13
CA SER A 73 11.41 -0.16 -1.80
C SER A 73 11.37 1.13 -0.97
N ARG A 74 10.26 1.40 -0.28
CA ARG A 74 10.13 2.58 0.62
C ARG A 74 10.93 2.41 1.92
N LEU A 75 11.10 1.18 2.40
CA LEU A 75 11.91 0.83 3.57
C LEU A 75 13.38 0.58 3.21
N LYS A 76 13.76 0.62 1.93
CA LYS A 76 15.12 0.35 1.48
C LYS A 76 16.09 1.38 2.07
N GLY A 77 16.97 0.91 2.96
CA GLY A 77 17.93 1.76 3.69
C GLY A 77 17.38 2.40 4.96
N PHE A 78 16.14 2.10 5.35
CA PHE A 78 15.58 2.53 6.63
C PHE A 78 15.75 1.42 7.67
N SER A 79 16.45 1.73 8.76
CA SER A 79 16.58 0.83 9.92
C SER A 79 15.77 1.38 11.08
N VAL A 80 14.76 0.62 11.51
CA VAL A 80 13.93 0.96 12.68
C VAL A 80 14.78 1.20 13.93
N ARG A 81 15.87 0.43 14.10
CA ARG A 81 16.78 0.59 15.25
C ARG A 81 17.59 1.87 15.22
N GLU A 82 17.82 2.43 14.04
CA GLU A 82 18.65 3.64 13.88
C GLU A 82 17.81 4.92 13.91
N SER A 83 16.51 4.82 13.65
CA SER A 83 15.55 5.94 13.68
C SER A 83 15.63 6.72 15.00
N ALA A 84 15.87 8.03 14.88
CA ALA A 84 15.89 8.95 16.01
C ALA A 84 14.50 9.07 16.63
N ALA A 85 13.45 9.13 15.79
CA ALA A 85 12.07 9.20 16.25
C ALA A 85 11.69 7.98 17.09
N TRP A 86 12.07 6.78 16.62
CA TRP A 86 11.79 5.54 17.34
C TRP A 86 12.47 5.48 18.71
N LYS A 87 13.73 5.92 18.79
CA LYS A 87 14.47 5.97 20.05
C LYS A 87 13.80 6.86 21.07
N GLU A 88 13.34 8.05 20.67
CA GLU A 88 12.64 8.96 21.60
C GLU A 88 11.29 8.40 22.04
N ILE A 89 10.52 7.83 21.10
CA ILE A 89 9.24 7.18 21.41
C ILE A 89 9.46 6.03 22.41
N CYS A 90 10.48 5.19 22.19
CA CYS A 90 10.83 4.09 23.09
C CYS A 90 11.30 4.59 24.46
N LYS A 91 12.05 5.70 24.50
CA LYS A 91 12.51 6.31 25.74
C LYS A 91 11.34 6.77 26.62
N ARG A 92 10.23 7.23 26.01
CA ARG A 92 9.07 7.74 26.74
C ARG A 92 8.03 6.70 27.09
N PHE A 93 7.72 5.80 26.17
CA PHE A 93 6.63 4.84 26.31
C PHE A 93 7.10 3.38 26.41
N GLY A 94 8.41 3.15 26.32
CA GLY A 94 9.03 1.84 26.39
C GLY A 94 9.24 1.17 25.03
N PRO A 95 10.10 0.15 24.96
CA PRO A 95 10.41 -0.56 23.72
C PRO A 95 9.28 -1.49 23.23
N ASN A 96 8.32 -1.80 24.11
CA ASN A 96 7.27 -2.80 23.87
C ASN A 96 5.97 -2.22 23.30
N LEU A 97 6.03 -1.10 22.58
CA LEU A 97 4.85 -0.51 21.95
C LEU A 97 4.26 -1.39 20.85
N ASN A 98 2.96 -1.64 20.96
CA ASN A 98 2.18 -2.35 19.97
C ASN A 98 1.85 -1.43 18.79
N GLN A 99 1.53 -2.02 17.63
CA GLN A 99 1.21 -1.25 16.42
C GLN A 99 0.00 -0.32 16.63
N THR A 100 -1.01 -0.78 17.35
CA THR A 100 -2.22 0.00 17.65
C THR A 100 -1.90 1.25 18.47
N GLU A 101 -1.04 1.12 19.49
CA GLU A 101 -0.63 2.24 20.35
C GLU A 101 0.17 3.28 19.57
N LEU A 102 1.12 2.81 18.77
CA LEU A 102 1.87 3.63 17.82
C LEU A 102 0.98 4.36 16.83
N LEU A 103 -0.07 3.72 16.34
CA LEU A 103 -1.02 4.33 15.41
C LEU A 103 -1.86 5.39 16.11
N SER A 104 -2.38 5.11 17.31
CA SER A 104 -3.13 6.08 18.11
C SER A 104 -2.29 7.33 18.38
N LEU A 105 -1.03 7.15 18.76
CA LEU A 105 -0.09 8.26 18.95
C LEU A 105 0.09 9.08 17.66
N ALA A 106 0.25 8.39 16.52
CA ALA A 106 0.47 9.04 15.23
C ALA A 106 -0.75 9.83 14.80
N GLU A 107 -1.96 9.30 15.02
CA GLU A 107 -3.21 9.97 14.68
C GLU A 107 -3.45 11.22 15.54
N VAL A 108 -3.12 11.17 16.84
CA VAL A 108 -3.22 12.34 17.73
C VAL A 108 -2.23 13.41 17.30
N ILE A 109 -0.96 13.06 17.10
CA ILE A 109 0.08 14.00 16.65
C ILE A 109 -0.26 14.57 15.28
N ALA A 110 -0.65 13.72 14.33
CA ALA A 110 -1.01 14.15 12.99
C ALA A 110 -2.20 15.11 12.99
N LYS A 111 -3.18 14.90 13.88
CA LYS A 111 -4.32 15.81 14.02
C LYS A 111 -3.90 17.20 14.55
N GLN A 112 -2.93 17.27 15.46
CA GLN A 112 -2.44 18.54 16.00
C GLN A 112 -1.49 19.26 15.03
N ALA A 113 -0.56 18.51 14.42
CA ALA A 113 0.37 19.00 13.41
C ALA A 113 -0.27 19.22 12.02
N ASN A 114 -1.57 18.93 11.86
CA ASN A 114 -2.28 18.94 10.58
C ASN A 114 -1.59 18.10 9.48
N LEU A 115 -1.00 16.97 9.87
CA LEU A 115 -0.36 15.99 8.99
C LEU A 115 -1.34 14.87 8.62
N LYS A 116 -0.99 14.13 7.57
CA LYS A 116 -1.74 12.93 7.15
C LYS A 116 -0.90 11.69 7.37
N VAL A 117 -1.46 10.72 8.08
CA VAL A 117 -0.85 9.38 8.22
C VAL A 117 -1.19 8.56 6.98
N ASP A 118 -0.15 8.08 6.29
CA ASP A 118 -0.27 7.23 5.12
C ASP A 118 -1.03 5.93 5.46
N ARG A 119 -1.87 5.44 4.53
CA ARG A 119 -2.64 4.20 4.74
C ARG A 119 -1.72 3.01 5.02
N GLU A 120 -0.58 2.96 4.35
CA GLU A 120 0.47 1.95 4.50
C GLU A 120 1.15 2.04 5.87
N ALA A 121 1.34 3.25 6.40
CA ALA A 121 1.80 3.49 7.76
C ALA A 121 0.80 2.99 8.80
N LYS A 122 -0.51 3.15 8.55
CA LYS A 122 -1.54 2.56 9.43
C LYS A 122 -1.48 1.04 9.47
N ARG A 123 -1.12 0.40 8.35
CA ARG A 123 -1.13 -1.06 8.19
C ARG A 123 0.15 -1.74 8.67
N ARG A 124 1.31 -1.09 8.69
CA ARG A 124 2.60 -1.73 9.02
C ARG A 124 3.44 -0.88 9.98
N LYS A 125 3.92 -1.49 11.07
CA LYS A 125 4.74 -0.84 12.10
C LYS A 125 6.01 -0.18 11.53
N GLU A 126 6.73 -0.84 10.63
CA GLU A 126 7.97 -0.31 10.04
C GLU A 126 7.74 0.98 9.25
N VAL A 127 6.67 1.01 8.45
CA VAL A 127 6.29 2.19 7.65
C VAL A 127 5.80 3.32 8.55
N LEU A 128 5.13 2.99 9.65
CA LEU A 128 4.71 3.97 10.65
C LEU A 128 5.90 4.63 11.34
N ILE A 129 6.91 3.85 11.73
CA ILE A 129 8.14 4.38 12.34
C ILE A 129 8.89 5.26 11.33
N LYS A 130 8.91 4.86 10.05
CA LYS A 130 9.45 5.71 9.00
C LYS A 130 8.70 7.05 8.87
N TRP A 131 7.37 7.02 8.95
CA TRP A 131 6.57 8.25 8.95
C TRP A 131 6.91 9.17 10.13
N TYR A 132 7.16 8.62 11.32
CA TYR A 132 7.63 9.38 12.46
C TYR A 132 8.99 10.04 12.21
N GLU A 133 9.93 9.31 11.59
CA GLU A 133 11.24 9.85 11.21
C GLU A 133 11.12 10.97 10.16
N GLU A 134 10.25 10.78 9.15
CA GLU A 134 9.97 11.78 8.11
C GLU A 134 9.36 13.07 8.69
N ASN A 135 8.65 12.98 9.82
CA ASN A 135 7.99 14.10 10.50
C ASN A 135 8.59 14.40 11.89
N LEU A 136 9.87 14.10 12.10
CA LEU A 136 10.50 14.16 13.41
C LEU A 136 10.31 15.50 14.13
N THR A 137 10.42 16.62 13.42
CA THR A 137 10.28 17.97 14.02
C THR A 137 8.92 18.17 14.67
N GLU A 138 7.84 17.90 13.92
CA GLU A 138 6.47 18.02 14.41
C GLU A 138 6.20 17.00 15.53
N VAL A 139 6.64 15.76 15.32
CA VAL A 139 6.48 14.70 16.30
C VAL A 139 7.10 15.11 17.63
N MET A 140 8.34 15.58 17.63
CA MET A 140 9.06 15.99 18.85
C MET A 140 8.41 17.18 19.56
N GLU A 141 7.75 18.09 18.84
CA GLU A 141 7.03 19.22 19.43
C GLU A 141 5.78 18.76 20.18
N TYR A 142 5.03 17.80 19.63
CA TYR A 142 3.78 17.33 20.23
C TYR A 142 3.94 16.13 21.17
N LEU A 143 5.00 15.32 21.02
CA LEU A 143 5.28 14.12 21.82
C LEU A 143 5.20 14.35 23.34
N PRO A 144 5.65 15.49 23.91
CA PRO A 144 5.56 15.76 25.34
C PRO A 144 4.16 15.94 25.89
N TYR A 145 3.19 16.24 25.04
CA TYR A 145 1.81 16.49 25.44
C TYR A 145 0.93 15.25 25.32
N VAL A 146 1.46 14.15 24.78
CA VAL A 146 0.68 12.92 24.57
C VAL A 146 0.96 11.92 25.70
N VAL A 147 -0.13 11.38 26.25
CA VAL A 147 -0.10 10.29 27.22
C VAL A 147 -0.76 9.07 26.58
N LEU A 148 -0.08 7.93 26.62
CA LEU A 148 -0.63 6.64 26.21
C LEU A 148 -1.21 5.94 27.44
N GLN A 149 -2.41 5.41 27.30
CA GLN A 149 -3.09 4.63 28.33
C GLN A 149 -3.40 3.24 27.80
N ASP A 150 -3.19 2.23 28.63
CA ASP A 150 -3.60 0.86 28.34
C ASP A 150 -5.13 0.69 28.48
N SER A 151 -5.63 -0.50 28.14
CA SER A 151 -7.05 -0.83 28.28
C SER A 151 -7.56 -0.81 29.72
N GLU A 152 -6.66 -0.82 30.71
CA GLU A 152 -6.96 -0.74 32.14
C GLU A 152 -6.88 0.71 32.66
N GLY A 153 -6.59 1.69 31.78
CA GLY A 153 -6.46 3.11 32.13
C GLY A 153 -5.14 3.46 32.82
N ARG A 154 -4.15 2.55 32.84
CA ARG A 154 -2.81 2.83 33.34
C ARG A 154 -2.00 3.56 32.29
N ASN A 155 -1.23 4.55 32.70
CA ASN A 155 -0.33 5.25 31.81
C ASN A 155 0.81 4.31 31.40
N VAL A 156 0.99 4.14 30.08
CA VAL A 156 2.14 3.43 29.52
C VAL A 156 3.33 4.38 29.56
N CYS A 157 4.24 4.14 30.49
CA CYS A 157 5.51 4.86 30.60
C CYS A 157 6.64 3.87 30.34
N GLY A 158 7.64 4.29 29.57
CA GLY A 158 8.89 3.55 29.48
C GLY A 158 9.61 3.62 30.83
N GLU A 159 9.93 2.46 31.40
CA GLU A 159 11.02 2.39 32.36
C GLU A 159 12.27 2.93 31.66
N GLU A 160 12.99 3.83 32.35
CA GLU A 160 14.21 4.43 31.84
C GLU A 160 15.09 3.33 31.24
N CYS A 161 15.47 3.44 29.96
CA CYS A 161 16.50 2.58 29.41
C CYS A 161 17.79 2.91 30.18
N GLU A 162 18.10 2.16 31.23
CA GLU A 162 19.43 2.15 31.84
C GLU A 162 20.45 1.93 30.71
N GLU A 163 21.42 2.86 30.64
CA GLU A 163 22.47 2.96 29.61
C GLU A 163 23.32 1.68 29.46
#